data_AF-A0A821YXA5-F1
#
_entry.id   AF-A0A821YXA5-F1
#
_cell.length_a   1.000
_cell.length_b   1.000
_cell.length_c   1.000
_cell.angle_alpha   90.00
_cell.angle_beta   90.00
_cell.angle_gamma   90.00
#
_symmetry.space_group_name_H-M   'P 1'
#
loop_
_entity.id
_entity.type
_entity.pdbx_description
1 polymer ?
#
loop_
_entity_poly.entity_id
_entity_poly.type
_entity_poly.pdbx_seq_one_letter_code
_entity_poly.pdbx_strand_id
1 'polypeptide(L)'
;KWIIIDEVIPLLHSIPSREPAVLMAILGIIKVAMTSTKSGGIPREILATRVIPFLVPISIETSLNLNQFNAYMSTIKDMLQTVEIEQRKKLEQLSQQAANAPIVPIGPSTKDMSFDQKSTSMVSSQKI
;
A
#
# COMPACT_ATOMS: atom_id res chain seq x y z
N LYS A 1 4.32 10.83 -9.38
CA LYS A 1 3.53 11.78 -8.54
C LYS A 1 2.18 11.95 -9.20
N TRP A 2 1.08 11.74 -8.49
CA TRP A 2 -0.30 11.82 -9.02
C TRP A 2 -0.82 13.26 -8.99
N ILE A 3 -0.02 14.16 -9.58
CA ILE A 3 -0.20 15.62 -9.49
C ILE A 3 -1.61 16.02 -9.93
N ILE A 4 -2.11 15.38 -10.98
CA ILE A 4 -3.46 15.65 -11.51
C ILE A 4 -4.52 15.40 -10.44
N ILE A 5 -4.46 14.30 -9.69
CA ILE A 5 -5.45 14.00 -8.64
C ILE A 5 -5.30 14.94 -7.45
N ASP A 6 -4.06 15.29 -7.09
CA ASP A 6 -3.76 16.22 -6.00
C ASP A 6 -4.30 17.64 -6.28
N GLU A 7 -4.43 18.04 -7.54
CA GLU A 7 -5.02 19.34 -7.93
C GLU A 7 -6.52 19.24 -8.21
N VAL A 8 -6.96 18.16 -8.87
CA VAL A 8 -8.37 17.97 -9.29
C VAL A 8 -9.29 17.77 -8.11
N ILE A 9 -8.94 16.94 -7.11
CA ILE A 9 -9.86 16.68 -5.98
C ILE A 9 -10.13 17.95 -5.16
N PRO A 10 -9.11 18.73 -4.73
CA PRO A 10 -9.37 19.98 -4.03
C PRO A 10 -10.20 20.97 -4.85
N LEU A 11 -9.94 21.06 -6.16
CA LEU A 11 -10.74 21.89 -7.06
C LEU A 11 -12.22 21.46 -7.05
N LEU A 12 -12.50 20.17 -7.22
CA LEU A 12 -13.87 19.66 -7.23
C LEU A 12 -14.57 19.82 -5.87
N HIS A 13 -13.83 19.68 -4.77
CA HIS A 13 -14.36 19.87 -3.42
C HIS A 13 -14.77 21.33 -3.15
N SER A 14 -14.14 22.31 -3.82
CA SER A 14 -14.48 23.72 -3.68
C SER A 14 -15.84 24.11 -4.29
N ILE A 15 -16.47 23.22 -5.07
CA ILE A 15 -17.75 23.47 -5.75
C ILE A 15 -18.91 23.15 -4.78
N PRO A 16 -19.67 24.16 -4.30
CA PRO A 16 -20.74 23.93 -3.33
C PRO A 16 -22.05 23.45 -3.96
N SER A 17 -22.13 23.33 -5.29
CA SER A 17 -23.36 22.94 -5.99
C SER A 17 -23.70 21.47 -5.78
N ARG A 18 -25.01 21.19 -5.67
CA ARG A 18 -25.61 19.85 -5.57
C ARG A 18 -26.58 19.55 -6.71
N GLU A 19 -26.52 20.36 -7.76
CA GLU A 19 -27.32 20.12 -8.96
C GLU A 19 -26.86 18.84 -9.68
N PRO A 20 -27.79 17.99 -10.14
CA PRO A 20 -27.44 16.71 -10.76
C PRO A 20 -26.48 16.84 -11.94
N ALA A 21 -26.60 17.91 -12.75
CA ALA A 21 -25.70 18.17 -13.87
C ALA A 21 -24.26 18.40 -13.40
N VAL A 22 -24.07 19.15 -12.31
CA VAL A 22 -22.76 19.42 -11.73
C VAL A 22 -22.18 18.15 -11.12
N LEU A 23 -22.99 17.40 -10.36
CA LEU A 23 -22.55 16.12 -9.79
C LEU A 23 -22.13 15.13 -10.89
N MET A 24 -22.87 15.06 -12.00
CA MET A 24 -22.47 14.19 -13.12
C MET A 24 -21.19 14.68 -13.81
N ALA A 25 -20.97 16.00 -13.91
CA ALA A 25 -19.73 16.56 -14.42
C ALA A 25 -18.53 16.19 -13.50
N ILE A 26 -18.70 16.29 -12.18
CA ILE A 26 -17.69 15.87 -11.20
C ILE A 26 -17.29 14.40 -11.41
N LEU A 27 -18.28 13.49 -11.52
CA LEU A 27 -18.02 12.07 -11.78
C LEU A 27 -17.26 11.87 -13.10
N GLY A 28 -17.63 12.59 -14.15
CA GLY A 28 -16.95 12.55 -15.45
C GLY A 28 -15.50 12.98 -15.38
N ILE A 29 -15.22 14.10 -14.70
CA ILE A 29 -13.86 14.63 -14.51
C ILE A 29 -13.01 13.63 -13.72
N ILE A 30 -13.54 13.05 -12.64
CA ILE A 30 -12.85 12.01 -11.89
C ILE A 30 -12.48 10.87 -12.83
N LYS A 31 -13.44 10.29 -13.55
CA LYS A 31 -13.17 9.16 -14.47
C LYS A 31 -12.07 9.48 -15.50
N VAL A 32 -12.08 10.68 -16.08
CA VAL A 32 -11.03 11.12 -17.03
C VAL A 32 -9.68 11.31 -16.33
N ALA A 33 -9.64 11.92 -15.16
CA ALA A 33 -8.41 12.09 -14.39
C ALA A 33 -7.78 10.73 -14.04
N MET A 34 -8.62 9.71 -13.81
CA MET A 34 -8.18 8.35 -13.53
C MET A 34 -7.61 7.62 -14.74
N THR A 35 -8.16 7.82 -15.94
CA THR A 35 -7.66 7.19 -17.18
C THR A 35 -6.45 7.91 -17.77
N SER A 36 -6.27 9.19 -17.46
CA SER A 36 -5.23 10.04 -18.08
C SER A 36 -3.83 9.80 -17.52
N THR A 37 -3.68 9.03 -16.44
CA THR A 37 -2.35 8.82 -15.87
C THR A 37 -1.60 7.72 -16.61
N LYS A 38 -0.63 8.16 -17.42
CA LYS A 38 0.27 7.31 -18.19
C LYS A 38 0.84 6.17 -17.34
N SER A 39 0.69 4.96 -17.86
CA SER A 39 1.48 3.74 -17.62
C SER A 39 1.31 2.93 -16.33
N GLY A 40 0.35 3.21 -15.43
CA GLY A 40 0.21 2.36 -14.23
C GLY A 40 -1.16 2.26 -13.55
N GLY A 41 -2.16 3.05 -13.94
CA GLY A 41 -3.41 3.16 -13.16
C GLY A 41 -3.19 3.82 -11.80
N ILE A 42 -4.24 4.38 -11.20
CA ILE A 42 -4.12 5.06 -9.90
C ILE A 42 -3.84 4.03 -8.79
N PRO A 43 -2.84 4.26 -7.90
CA PRO A 43 -2.53 3.36 -6.80
C PRO A 43 -3.70 3.23 -5.84
N ARG A 44 -3.89 2.02 -5.30
CA ARG A 44 -4.86 1.74 -4.25
C ARG A 44 -4.87 2.76 -3.10
N GLU A 45 -3.72 3.30 -2.69
CA GLU A 45 -3.65 4.25 -1.58
C GLU A 45 -4.39 5.55 -1.93
N ILE A 46 -4.26 6.04 -3.16
CA ILE A 46 -4.95 7.26 -3.63
C ILE A 46 -6.45 7.00 -3.80
N LEU A 47 -6.83 5.84 -4.33
CA LEU A 47 -8.23 5.44 -4.44
C LEU A 47 -8.90 5.39 -3.06
N ALA A 48 -8.29 4.67 -2.12
CA ALA A 48 -8.84 4.42 -0.79
C ALA A 48 -8.89 5.67 0.11
N THR A 49 -7.92 6.58 -0.02
CA THR A 49 -7.79 7.72 0.91
C THR A 49 -8.31 9.04 0.35
N ARG A 50 -8.53 9.14 -0.96
CA ARG A 50 -8.91 10.41 -1.62
C ARG A 50 -10.15 10.27 -2.49
N VAL A 51 -10.09 9.41 -3.50
CA VAL A 51 -11.14 9.35 -4.54
C VAL A 51 -12.43 8.74 -3.99
N ILE A 52 -12.35 7.57 -3.36
CA ILE A 52 -13.53 6.89 -2.80
C ILE A 52 -14.17 7.73 -1.68
N PRO A 53 -13.41 8.25 -0.68
CA PRO A 53 -13.99 9.11 0.36
C PRO A 53 -14.64 10.38 -0.16
N PHE A 54 -14.20 10.89 -1.32
CA PHE A 54 -14.82 12.04 -1.98
C PHE A 54 -16.13 11.68 -2.70
N LEU A 55 -16.19 10.53 -3.39
CA LEU A 55 -17.37 10.14 -4.18
C LEU A 55 -18.51 9.55 -3.35
N VAL A 56 -18.22 8.85 -2.25
CA VAL A 56 -19.25 8.16 -1.44
C VAL A 56 -20.29 9.12 -0.85
N PRO A 57 -19.94 10.29 -0.28
CA PRO A 57 -20.94 11.25 0.18
C PRO A 57 -21.80 11.80 -0.95
N ILE A 58 -21.24 11.96 -2.16
CA ILE A 58 -21.98 12.48 -3.32
C ILE A 58 -22.99 11.44 -3.82
N SER A 59 -22.66 10.14 -3.74
CA SER A 59 -23.55 9.09 -4.25
C SER A 59 -24.87 8.98 -3.49
N ILE A 60 -24.97 9.55 -2.29
CA ILE A 60 -26.20 9.56 -1.48
C ILE A 60 -26.98 10.88 -1.56
N GLU A 61 -26.56 11.81 -2.42
CA GLU A 61 -27.26 13.07 -2.63
C GLU A 61 -28.66 12.82 -3.21
N THR A 62 -29.67 13.40 -2.57
CA THR A 62 -31.10 13.16 -2.90
C THR A 62 -31.51 13.79 -4.23
N SER A 63 -30.66 14.65 -4.81
CA SER A 63 -30.87 15.23 -6.13
C SER A 63 -30.64 14.23 -7.28
N LEU A 64 -29.93 13.13 -7.02
CA LEU A 64 -29.63 12.12 -8.03
C LEU A 64 -30.86 11.26 -8.35
N ASN A 65 -31.02 10.93 -9.63
CA ASN A 65 -31.92 9.87 -10.05
C ASN A 65 -31.23 8.49 -10.02
N LEU A 66 -32.03 7.43 -10.19
CA LEU A 66 -31.55 6.05 -10.11
C LEU A 66 -30.37 5.75 -11.06
N ASN A 67 -30.42 6.26 -12.29
CA ASN A 67 -29.36 6.02 -13.28
C ASN A 67 -28.06 6.71 -12.88
N GLN A 68 -28.15 7.92 -12.34
CA GLN A 68 -27.00 8.69 -11.86
C GLN A 68 -26.39 8.03 -10.62
N PHE A 69 -27.21 7.62 -9.65
CA PHE A 69 -26.77 6.83 -8.50
C PHE A 69 -26.02 5.56 -8.93
N ASN A 70 -26.59 4.81 -9.88
CA ASN A 70 -25.95 3.60 -10.39
C ASN A 70 -24.60 3.88 -11.06
N ALA A 71 -24.45 5.00 -11.76
CA ALA A 71 -23.18 5.41 -12.35
C ALA A 71 -22.11 5.69 -11.27
N TYR A 72 -22.50 6.38 -10.19
CA TYR A 72 -21.62 6.59 -9.03
C TYR A 72 -21.22 5.26 -8.39
N MET A 73 -22.20 4.41 -8.07
CA MET A 73 -21.95 3.15 -7.38
C MET A 73 -21.13 2.16 -8.20
N SER A 74 -21.37 2.06 -9.51
CA SER A 74 -20.53 1.25 -10.40
C SER A 74 -19.08 1.71 -10.31
N THR A 75 -18.86 3.02 -10.46
CA THR A 75 -17.50 3.59 -10.43
C THR A 75 -16.81 3.34 -9.08
N ILE A 76 -17.51 3.54 -7.96
CA ILE A 76 -16.97 3.30 -6.61
C ILE A 76 -16.62 1.83 -6.40
N LYS A 77 -17.48 0.91 -6.85
CA LYS A 77 -17.25 -0.55 -6.74
C LYS A 77 -16.02 -0.98 -7.54
N ASP A 78 -15.85 -0.48 -8.75
CA ASP A 78 -14.67 -0.77 -9.58
C ASP A 78 -13.37 -0.32 -8.89
N MET A 79 -13.40 0.84 -8.22
CA MET A 79 -12.26 1.33 -7.43
C MET A 79 -11.99 0.45 -6.20
N LEU A 80 -13.04 0.07 -5.47
CA LEU A 80 -12.91 -0.81 -4.30
C LEU A 80 -12.32 -2.17 -4.70
N GLN A 81 -12.77 -2.73 -5.81
CA GLN A 81 -12.23 -3.99 -6.35
C GLN A 81 -10.74 -3.86 -6.68
N THR A 82 -10.33 -2.73 -7.28
CA THR A 82 -8.91 -2.45 -7.57
C THR A 82 -8.10 -2.40 -6.27
N VAL A 83 -8.58 -1.65 -5.26
CA VAL A 83 -7.94 -1.55 -3.94
C VAL A 83 -7.78 -2.93 -3.30
N GLU A 84 -8.83 -3.76 -3.35
CA GLU A 84 -8.82 -5.10 -2.78
C GLU A 84 -7.78 -6.00 -3.46
N ILE A 85 -7.79 -6.06 -4.80
CA ILE A 85 -6.88 -6.90 -5.58
C ILE A 85 -5.42 -6.50 -5.31
N GLU A 86 -5.11 -5.20 -5.38
CA GLU A 86 -3.73 -4.74 -5.19
C GLU A 86 -3.24 -4.96 -3.76
N GLN A 87 -4.09 -4.70 -2.75
CA GLN A 87 -3.71 -4.92 -1.35
C GLN A 87 -3.51 -6.41 -1.05
N ARG A 88 -4.40 -7.28 -1.56
CA ARG A 88 -4.27 -8.73 -1.41
C ARG A 88 -2.95 -9.23 -1.99
N LYS A 89 -2.65 -8.86 -3.24
CA LYS A 89 -1.40 -9.20 -3.91
C LYS A 89 -0.18 -8.72 -3.12
N LYS A 90 -0.23 -7.51 -2.55
CA LYS A 90 0.86 -6.97 -1.75
C LYS A 90 1.09 -7.78 -0.48
N LEU A 91 0.03 -8.18 0.22
CA LEU A 91 0.12 -8.97 1.45
C LEU A 91 0.64 -10.40 1.17
N GLU A 92 0.18 -11.03 0.08
CA GLU A 92 0.67 -12.35 -0.35
C GLU A 92 2.18 -12.34 -0.63
N GLN A 93 2.66 -11.30 -1.34
CA GLN A 93 4.09 -11.12 -1.61
C GLN A 93 4.90 -10.95 -0.32
N LEU A 94 4.42 -10.15 0.62
CA LEU A 94 5.09 -9.95 1.91
C LEU A 94 5.13 -11.24 2.74
N SER A 95 4.05 -12.03 2.71
CA SER A 95 4.00 -13.32 3.39
C SER A 95 5.01 -14.32 2.81
N GLN A 96 5.18 -14.37 1.50
CA GLN A 96 6.18 -15.24 0.85
C GLN A 96 7.62 -14.81 1.16
N GLN A 97 7.88 -13.50 1.22
CA GLN A 97 9.19 -12.96 1.59
C GLN A 97 9.56 -13.29 3.05
N ALA A 98 8.59 -13.22 3.96
CA ALA A 98 8.80 -13.60 5.36
C ALA A 98 9.07 -15.11 5.52
N ALA A 99 8.38 -15.96 4.74
CA ALA A 99 8.60 -17.41 4.77
C ALA A 99 9.95 -17.85 4.18
N ASN A 100 10.50 -17.09 3.21
CA ASN A 100 11.78 -17.38 2.58
C ASN A 100 12.98 -16.68 3.25
N ALA A 101 12.78 -15.99 4.38
CA ALA A 101 13.90 -15.45 5.15
C ALA A 101 14.79 -16.62 5.62
N PRO A 102 16.14 -16.55 5.47
CA PRO A 102 17.00 -17.61 5.92
C PRO A 102 16.78 -17.85 7.40
N ILE A 103 16.50 -19.10 7.76
CA ILE A 103 16.55 -19.56 9.15
C ILE A 103 18.02 -19.46 9.54
N VAL A 104 18.43 -18.33 10.13
CA VAL A 104 19.78 -18.22 10.68
C VAL A 104 19.82 -19.20 11.85
N PRO A 105 20.64 -20.27 11.80
CA PRO A 105 20.74 -21.16 12.93
C PRO A 105 21.25 -20.32 14.11
N ILE A 106 20.47 -20.25 15.18
CA ILE A 106 20.96 -19.74 16.46
C ILE A 106 21.96 -20.78 16.96
N GLY A 107 23.21 -20.66 16.51
CA GLY A 107 24.32 -21.43 17.05
C GLY A 107 24.53 -21.07 18.53
N PRO A 108 24.88 -22.02 19.40
CA PRO A 108 25.17 -21.70 20.79
C PRO A 108 26.34 -20.71 20.84
N SER A 109 26.21 -19.65 21.65
CA SER A 109 27.31 -18.71 21.92
C SER A 109 28.45 -19.45 22.59
N THR A 110 29.44 -19.90 21.83
CA THR A 110 30.73 -20.37 22.35
C THR A 110 31.61 -19.16 22.65
N LYS A 111 31.33 -18.48 23.77
CA LYS A 111 32.23 -17.47 24.34
C LYS A 111 32.91 -17.88 25.64
N ASP A 112 32.84 -19.15 26.02
CA ASP A 112 33.58 -19.71 27.15
C ASP A 112 34.53 -20.81 26.68
N MET A 113 35.65 -20.42 26.05
CA MET A 113 36.86 -21.25 25.98
C MET A 113 38.09 -20.35 26.13
N SER A 114 38.31 -19.84 27.33
CA SER A 114 39.63 -19.40 27.78
C SER A 114 40.44 -20.64 28.16
N PHE A 115 41.37 -20.97 27.27
CA PHE A 115 42.38 -22.00 27.42
C PHE A 115 43.52 -21.46 28.29
N ASP A 116 43.55 -21.84 29.57
CA ASP A 116 44.71 -21.65 30.43
C ASP A 116 45.70 -22.81 30.23
N GLN A 117 46.68 -22.58 29.36
CA GLN A 117 47.87 -23.42 29.26
C GLN A 117 48.99 -22.81 30.10
N LYS A 118 49.14 -23.30 31.34
CA LYS A 118 50.42 -23.21 32.05
C LYS A 118 50.50 -24.20 33.21
N SER A 119 51.35 -25.22 33.06
CA SER A 119 52.19 -25.88 34.09
C SER A 119 52.90 -27.07 33.43
N THR A 120 54.06 -26.85 32.80
CA THR A 120 55.39 -27.13 33.37
C THR A 120 55.57 -28.56 33.89
N SER A 121 56.10 -29.46 33.06
CA SER A 121 57.15 -30.38 33.49
C SER A 121 58.02 -30.73 32.29
N MET A 122 59.26 -30.23 32.27
CA MET A 122 60.32 -30.81 31.45
C MET A 122 61.29 -31.52 32.39
N VAL A 123 61.44 -32.80 32.06
CA VAL A 123 62.26 -33.83 32.68
C VAL A 123 63.75 -33.55 32.50
N SER A 124 64.50 -33.99 33.51
CA SER A 124 65.94 -33.93 33.70
C SER A 124 66.81 -34.63 32.63
N SER A 125 68.06 -34.15 32.56
CA SER A 125 69.33 -34.90 32.40
C SER A 125 69.74 -35.49 31.04
N GLN A 126 70.84 -34.96 30.48
CA GLN A 126 72.13 -35.60 30.07
C GLN A 126 72.93 -34.50 29.30
N LYS A 127 74.25 -34.34 29.25
CA LYS A 127 75.43 -35.21 29.41
C LYS A 127 76.67 -34.30 29.26
N ILE A 128 77.68 -34.37 30.14
CA ILE A 128 79.13 -34.44 29.81
C ILE A 128 79.79 -35.18 30.97
#